data_AF-A0A7V2CW58-F1
#
_entry.id   AF-A0A7V2CW58-F1
#
_cell.length_a   1.000
_cell.length_b   1.000
_cell.length_c   1.000
_cell.angle_alpha   90.00
_cell.angle_beta   90.00
_cell.angle_gamma   90.00
#
_symmetry.space_group_name_H-M   'P 1'
#
loop_
_entity.id
_entity.type
_entity.pdbx_description
1 polymer ?
#
loop_
_entity_poly.entity_id
_entity_poly.type
_entity_poly.pdbx_seq_one_letter_code
_entity_poly.pdbx_strand_id
1 'polypeptide(L)'
;MRTTLTLDPEIAERLKQEAALGKRSFKAIVNDALRKGLQLEEPERTEPFRVAPHSSRLLPGVDPARLNQLVDALEVEAFAAKHTSAP
;
A
#
# COMPACT_ATOMS: atom_id res chain seq x y z
N MET A 1 -24.74 -21.58 -0.88
CA MET A 1 -25.11 -22.80 -1.62
C MET A 1 -23.99 -23.83 -1.49
N ARG A 2 -24.31 -25.13 -1.46
CA ARG A 2 -23.32 -26.22 -1.53
C ARG A 2 -23.41 -26.84 -2.91
N THR A 3 -22.30 -26.80 -3.65
CA THR A 3 -22.19 -27.28 -5.02
C THR A 3 -20.96 -28.18 -5.12
N THR A 4 -21.05 -29.27 -5.86
CA THR A 4 -19.91 -30.10 -6.24
C THR A 4 -19.54 -29.73 -7.67
N LEU A 5 -18.28 -29.43 -7.91
CA LEU A 5 -17.78 -29.04 -9.22
C LEU A 5 -16.48 -29.79 -9.53
N THR A 6 -16.30 -30.20 -10.77
CA THR A 6 -15.05 -30.78 -11.25
C THR A 6 -14.13 -29.66 -11.71
N LEU A 7 -12.89 -29.68 -11.25
CA LEU A 7 -11.86 -28.71 -11.63
C LEU A 7 -10.78 -29.41 -12.45
N ASP A 8 -10.25 -28.71 -13.45
CA ASP A 8 -9.05 -29.16 -14.13
C ASP A 8 -7.87 -29.22 -13.12
N PRO A 9 -6.97 -30.22 -13.26
CA PRO A 9 -5.89 -30.42 -12.30
C PRO A 9 -5.04 -29.17 -12.08
N GLU A 10 -4.74 -28.43 -13.15
CA GLU A 10 -3.95 -27.19 -13.07
C GLU A 10 -4.64 -26.09 -12.26
N ILE A 11 -5.96 -25.94 -12.39
CA ILE A 11 -6.76 -24.96 -11.66
C ILE A 11 -6.82 -25.33 -10.18
N ALA A 12 -7.06 -26.62 -9.89
CA ALA A 12 -7.11 -27.12 -8.53
C ALA A 12 -5.78 -26.90 -7.78
N GLU A 13 -4.64 -27.17 -8.43
CA GLU A 13 -3.32 -26.93 -7.84
C GLU A 13 -3.04 -25.45 -7.61
N ARG A 14 -3.37 -24.58 -8.57
CA ARG A 14 -3.22 -23.14 -8.41
C ARG A 14 -4.03 -22.59 -7.23
N LEU A 15 -5.29 -23.01 -7.07
CA LEU A 15 -6.15 -22.59 -5.97
C LEU A 15 -5.62 -23.08 -4.60
N LYS A 16 -5.04 -24.29 -4.54
CA LYS A 16 -4.43 -24.81 -3.31
C LYS A 16 -3.18 -24.01 -2.92
N GLN A 17 -2.33 -23.65 -3.89
CA GLN A 17 -1.14 -22.83 -3.64
C GLN A 17 -1.51 -21.46 -3.07
N GLU A 18 -2.52 -20.81 -3.65
CA GLU A 18 -3.01 -19.52 -3.15
C GLU A 18 -3.60 -19.63 -1.73
N ALA A 19 -4.28 -20.75 -1.42
CA ALA A 19 -4.79 -21.03 -0.08
C ALA A 19 -3.66 -21.18 0.95
N ALA A 20 -2.58 -21.86 0.57
CA ALA A 20 -1.42 -22.05 1.43
C ALA A 20 -0.69 -20.73 1.74
N LEU A 21 -0.62 -19.81 0.77
CA LEU A 21 0.06 -18.53 0.92
C LEU A 21 -0.75 -17.51 1.74
N GLY A 22 -2.07 -17.48 1.57
CA GLY A 22 -2.89 -16.33 1.98
C GLY A 22 -3.51 -16.37 3.38
N LYS A 23 -3.38 -17.46 4.16
CA LYS A 23 -4.21 -17.71 5.38
C LYS A 23 -5.73 -17.62 5.12
N ARG A 24 -6.18 -17.76 3.86
CA ARG A 24 -7.61 -17.72 3.47
C ARG A 24 -8.10 -19.13 3.21
N SER A 25 -9.35 -19.41 3.56
CA SER A 25 -9.94 -20.73 3.28
C SER A 25 -10.04 -20.99 1.78
N PHE A 26 -9.91 -22.25 1.37
CA PHE A 26 -10.06 -22.67 -0.03
C PHE A 26 -11.38 -22.17 -0.66
N LYS A 27 -12.48 -22.23 0.10
CA LYS A 27 -13.79 -21.68 -0.31
C LYS A 27 -13.75 -20.18 -0.60
N ALA A 28 -13.03 -19.40 0.21
CA ALA A 28 -12.95 -17.95 0.00
C ALA A 28 -12.23 -17.63 -1.31
N ILE A 29 -11.12 -18.32 -1.58
CA ILE A 29 -10.32 -18.13 -2.80
C ILE A 29 -11.11 -18.55 -4.04
N VAL A 30 -11.77 -19.72 -4.01
CA VAL A 30 -12.61 -20.19 -5.12
C VAL A 30 -13.70 -19.16 -5.43
N ASN A 31 -14.41 -18.66 -4.43
CA ASN A 31 -15.48 -17.69 -4.67
C ASN A 31 -14.95 -16.35 -5.19
N ASP A 32 -13.82 -15.85 -4.69
CA ASP A 32 -13.22 -14.61 -5.19
C ASP A 32 -12.74 -14.76 -6.63
N ALA A 33 -12.07 -15.87 -6.96
CA ALA A 33 -11.67 -16.17 -8.33
C ALA A 33 -12.89 -16.21 -9.28
N LEU A 34 -13.98 -16.84 -8.85
CA LEU A 34 -15.23 -16.89 -9.62
C LEU A 34 -15.88 -15.51 -9.74
N ARG A 35 -15.93 -14.70 -8.68
CA ARG A 35 -16.48 -13.34 -8.75
C ARG A 35 -15.70 -12.47 -9.73
N LYS A 36 -14.37 -12.54 -9.71
CA LYS A 36 -13.50 -11.83 -10.65
C LYS A 36 -13.70 -12.29 -12.08
N GLY A 37 -13.70 -13.60 -12.30
CA GLY A 37 -13.89 -14.19 -13.63
C GLY A 37 -15.26 -13.91 -14.25
N LEU A 38 -16.30 -13.87 -13.41
CA LEU A 38 -17.67 -13.54 -13.81
C LEU A 38 -17.98 -12.04 -13.78
N GLN A 39 -16.98 -11.19 -13.47
CA GLN A 39 -17.13 -9.73 -13.36
C GLN A 39 -18.28 -9.33 -12.41
N LEU A 40 -18.46 -10.09 -11.34
CA LEU A 40 -19.44 -9.85 -10.29
C LEU A 40 -18.94 -8.88 -9.22
N GLU A 41 -17.66 -8.50 -9.28
CA GLU A 41 -17.13 -7.40 -8.49
C GLU A 41 -17.51 -6.10 -9.19
N GLU A 42 -18.36 -5.29 -8.54
CA GLU A 42 -18.46 -3.89 -8.94
C GLU A 42 -17.08 -3.26 -8.74
N PRO A 43 -16.55 -2.51 -9.72
CA PRO A 43 -15.29 -1.81 -9.54
C PRO A 43 -15.45 -0.93 -8.30
N GLU A 44 -14.61 -1.18 -7.30
CA GLU A 44 -14.57 -0.36 -6.10
C GLU A 44 -14.33 1.06 -6.59
N ARG A 45 -15.33 1.94 -6.41
CA ARG A 45 -15.24 3.34 -6.82
C ARG A 45 -14.17 3.97 -5.95
N THR A 46 -12.94 3.91 -6.44
CA THR A 46 -11.80 4.58 -5.81
C THR A 46 -12.01 6.06 -6.04
N GLU A 47 -12.12 6.81 -4.94
CA GLU A 47 -12.13 8.27 -5.06
C GLU A 47 -10.84 8.69 -5.78
N PRO A 48 -10.93 9.61 -6.76
CA PRO A 48 -9.75 10.11 -7.43
C PRO A 48 -8.75 10.63 -6.41
N PHE A 49 -7.47 10.29 -6.57
CA PHE A 49 -6.43 10.87 -5.73
C PHE A 49 -6.49 12.40 -5.78
N ARG A 50 -6.60 13.04 -4.60
CA ARG A 50 -6.61 14.50 -4.43
C ARG A 50 -5.44 14.90 -3.54
N VAL A 51 -4.61 15.80 -4.04
CA VAL A 51 -3.56 16.44 -3.23
C VAL A 51 -4.16 17.65 -2.52
N ALA A 52 -3.94 17.75 -1.21
CA ALA A 52 -4.19 18.96 -0.44
C ALA A 52 -2.86 19.72 -0.26
N PRO A 53 -2.50 20.66 -1.17
CA PRO A 53 -1.22 21.35 -1.08
C PRO A 53 -1.20 22.30 0.13
N HIS A 54 -0.04 22.37 0.79
CA HIS A 54 0.20 23.39 1.81
C HIS A 54 0.77 24.65 1.14
N SER A 55 0.06 25.77 1.27
CA SER A 55 0.52 27.06 0.72
C SER A 55 1.49 27.74 1.70
N SER A 56 2.79 27.60 1.46
CA SER A 56 3.83 28.31 2.19
C SER A 56 4.85 28.97 1.25
N ARG A 57 5.52 30.02 1.74
CA ARG A 57 6.71 30.57 1.09
C ARG A 57 7.95 29.92 1.68
N LEU A 58 9.01 29.81 0.87
CA LEU A 58 10.32 29.41 1.38
C LEU A 58 10.88 30.51 2.28
N LEU A 59 11.58 30.11 3.34
CA LEU A 59 12.30 31.03 4.20
C LEU A 59 13.44 31.71 3.43
N PRO A 60 13.78 32.97 3.76
CA PRO A 60 14.96 33.61 3.19
C PRO A 60 16.21 32.76 3.38
N GLY A 61 17.01 32.60 2.32
CA GLY A 61 18.21 31.76 2.33
C GLY A 61 17.96 30.28 2.00
N VAL A 62 16.71 29.83 1.88
CA VAL A 62 16.39 28.48 1.38
C VAL A 62 16.30 28.50 -0.14
N ASP A 63 17.23 27.79 -0.79
CA ASP A 63 17.23 27.60 -2.24
C ASP A 63 16.33 26.40 -2.63
N PRO A 64 15.23 26.61 -3.38
CA PRO A 64 14.37 25.53 -3.85
C PRO A 64 15.08 24.47 -4.70
N ALA A 65 16.22 24.80 -5.33
CA ALA A 65 17.00 23.85 -6.11
C ALA A 65 17.97 23.00 -5.25
N ARG A 66 18.08 23.29 -3.95
CA ARG A 66 19.03 22.64 -3.02
C ARG A 66 18.38 22.17 -1.73
N LEU A 67 17.14 21.69 -1.80
CA LEU A 67 16.40 21.23 -0.61
C LEU A 67 17.07 20.07 0.13
N ASN A 68 17.92 19.28 -0.53
CA ASN A 68 18.71 18.24 0.14
C ASN A 68 19.65 18.83 1.21
N GLN A 69 20.25 20.00 0.96
CA GLN A 69 21.13 20.66 1.93
C GLN A 69 20.36 21.18 3.14
N LEU A 70 19.11 21.61 2.93
CA LEU A 70 18.22 21.98 4.04
C LEU A 70 17.89 20.76 4.90
N VAL A 71 17.64 19.60 4.29
CA VAL A 71 17.44 18.34 5.03
C VAL A 71 18.66 18.02 5.88
N ASP A 72 19.87 18.04 5.29
CA ASP A 72 21.12 17.78 6.01
C ASP A 72 21.29 18.71 7.23
N ALA A 73 21.00 20.00 7.06
CA ALA A 73 21.10 20.99 8.14
C ALA A 73 20.09 20.72 9.27
N LEU A 74 18.84 20.41 8.93
CA LEU A 74 17.80 20.08 9.91
C LEU A 74 18.13 18.80 10.69
N GLU A 75 18.74 17.80 10.05
CA GLU A 75 19.20 16.58 10.72
C GLU A 75 20.31 16.87 11.74
N VAL A 76 21.27 17.74 11.39
CA VAL A 76 22.34 18.17 12.30
C VAL A 76 21.77 18.94 13.50
N GLU A 77 20.83 19.87 13.26
CA GLU A 77 20.15 20.61 14.33
C GLU A 77 19.37 19.69 15.27
N ALA A 78 18.60 18.74 14.72
CA ALA A 78 17.85 17.77 15.50
C ALA A 78 18.78 16.85 16.32
N PHE A 79 19.92 16.44 15.74
CA PHE A 79 20.94 15.68 16.45
C PHE A 79 21.53 16.50 17.62
N ALA A 80 21.92 17.76 17.38
CA ALA A 80 22.48 18.63 18.40
C ALA A 80 21.48 18.91 19.54
N ALA A 81 20.21 19.16 19.22
CA ALA A 81 19.16 19.39 20.20
C ALA A 81 18.98 18.18 21.13
N LYS A 82 18.95 16.97 20.58
CA LYS A 82 18.79 15.71 21.33
C LYS A 82 19.96 15.44 22.31
N HIS A 83 21.16 15.89 21.97
CA HIS A 83 22.38 15.64 22.77
C HIS A 83 22.78 16.80 23.67
N THR A 84 22.19 17.98 23.48
CA THR A 84 22.34 19.14 24.38
C THR A 84 21.28 19.13 25.48
N SER A 85 20.16 18.42 25.29
CA SER A 85 19.13 18.17 26.30
C SER A 85 19.40 16.89 27.12
N ALA A 86 20.52 16.83 27.83
CA ALA A 86 20.74 15.90 28.93
C ALA A 86 21.38 16.69 30.09
N PRO A 87 20.96 16.48 31.35
CA PRO A 87 21.39 17.27 32.51
C PRO A 87 22.89 17.13 32.83
#